data_AF-A0A662AEI7-F1
#
_entry.id   AF-A0A662AEI7-F1
#
_cell.length_a   1.000
_cell.length_b   1.000
_cell.length_c   1.000
_cell.angle_alpha   90.00
_cell.angle_beta   90.00
_cell.angle_gamma   90.00
#
_symmetry.space_group_name_H-M   'P 1'
#
loop_
_entity.id
_entity.type
_entity.pdbx_description
1 polymer ?
#
loop_
_entity_poly.entity_id
_entity_poly.type
_entity_poly.pdbx_seq_one_letter_code
_entity_poly.pdbx_strand_id
1 'polypeptide(L)' 'MPLTGKLLEVSRIQCPICKKDYGKHSKKQNLKCLYTSNWNLRDLIKHYNELETKNKDLSKQLGLDTEEKDGKKE' A
#
# COMPACT_ATOMS: atom_id res chain seq x y z
N MET A 1 22.21 -20.84 -7.47
CA MET A 1 20.99 -21.48 -8.02
C MET A 1 20.23 -20.44 -8.84
N PRO A 2 19.70 -20.80 -10.03
CA PRO A 2 18.84 -19.90 -10.79
C PRO A 2 17.51 -19.66 -10.06
N LEU A 3 16.93 -18.46 -10.22
CA LEU A 3 15.61 -18.12 -9.69
C LEU A 3 14.54 -18.89 -10.49
N THR A 4 13.56 -19.49 -9.81
CA THR A 4 12.46 -20.25 -10.44
C THR A 4 11.10 -19.81 -9.90
N GLY A 5 10.03 -20.06 -10.66
CA GLY A 5 8.65 -19.78 -10.24
C GLY A 5 8.36 -18.30 -9.96
N LYS A 6 7.53 -18.03 -8.94
CA LYS A 6 7.11 -16.66 -8.55
C LYS A 6 8.28 -15.73 -8.23
N LEU A 7 9.40 -16.24 -7.72
CA LEU A 7 10.58 -15.42 -7.45
C LEU A 7 11.21 -14.87 -8.73
N LEU A 8 11.20 -15.66 -9.81
CA LEU A 8 11.65 -15.21 -11.12
C LEU A 8 10.72 -14.12 -11.68
N GLU A 9 9.41 -14.27 -11.51
CA GLU A 9 8.42 -13.27 -11.92
C GLU A 9 8.63 -11.94 -11.18
N VAL A 10 8.74 -11.99 -9.85
CA VAL A 10 8.98 -10.79 -9.03
C VAL A 10 10.30 -10.12 -9.40
N SER A 11 11.36 -10.90 -9.68
CA SER A 11 12.65 -10.34 -10.08
C SER A 11 12.63 -9.59 -11.41
N ARG A 12 11.64 -9.87 -12.28
CA ARG A 12 11.46 -9.19 -13.57
C ARG A 12 10.63 -7.91 -13.47
N ILE A 13 9.96 -7.70 -12.34
CA ILE A 13 9.26 -6.44 -12.06
C ILE A 13 10.32 -5.33 -11.98
N GLN A 14 10.00 -4.14 -12.49
CA GLN A 14 10.87 -2.98 -12.37
C GLN A 14 10.49 -2.14 -11.15
N CYS A 15 11.50 -1.68 -10.40
CA CYS A 15 11.31 -0.71 -9.34
C CYS A 15 10.69 0.58 -9.91
N PRO A 16 9.57 1.07 -9.37
CA PRO A 16 8.89 2.25 -9.92
C PRO A 16 9.73 3.53 -9.85
N ILE A 17 10.75 3.57 -8.97
CA ILE A 17 11.57 4.75 -8.67
C ILE A 17 12.82 4.79 -9.53
N CYS A 18 13.60 3.71 -9.53
CA CYS A 18 14.88 3.68 -10.23
C CYS A 18 14.87 2.85 -11.52
N LYS A 19 13.70 2.28 -11.89
CA LYS A 19 13.44 1.51 -13.12
C LYS A 19 14.35 0.27 -13.31
N LYS A 20 15.05 -0.16 -12.26
CA LYS A 20 15.83 -1.40 -12.25
C LYS A 20 14.98 -2.59 -11.83
N ASP A 21 15.28 -3.76 -12.39
CA ASP A 21 14.74 -5.05 -11.98
C ASP A 21 14.86 -5.25 -10.44
N TYR A 22 13.81 -5.78 -9.82
CA TYR A 22 13.85 -6.17 -8.42
C TYR A 22 14.95 -7.23 -8.21
N GLY A 23 15.82 -7.01 -7.22
CA GLY A 23 17.02 -7.84 -6.99
C GLY A 23 18.31 -7.35 -7.64
N LYS A 24 18.27 -6.38 -8.57
CA LYS A 24 19.48 -5.72 -9.14
C LYS A 24 19.87 -4.40 -8.46
N HIS A 25 19.35 -4.17 -7.26
CA HIS A 25 19.70 -2.99 -6.46
C HIS A 25 20.97 -3.26 -5.65
N SER A 26 21.91 -2.31 -5.66
CA SER A 26 22.94 -2.29 -4.62
C SER A 26 22.26 -2.00 -3.27
N LYS A 27 22.84 -2.46 -2.16
CA LYS A 27 22.28 -2.25 -0.80
C LYS A 27 21.91 -0.78 -0.54
N LYS A 28 22.78 0.15 -0.94
CA LYS A 28 22.58 1.60 -0.81
C LYS A 28 21.40 2.09 -1.66
N GLN A 29 21.28 1.62 -2.90
CA GLN A 29 20.19 2.03 -3.79
C GLN A 29 18.86 1.40 -3.40
N ASN A 30 18.87 0.19 -2.85
CA ASN A 30 17.68 -0.47 -2.30
C ASN A 30 17.09 0.35 -1.15
N LEU A 31 17.93 0.72 -0.16
CA LEU A 31 17.51 1.59 0.95
C LEU A 31 17.00 2.95 0.46
N LYS A 32 17.68 3.55 -0.51
CA LYS A 32 17.22 4.81 -1.12
C LYS A 32 15.87 4.62 -1.80
N CYS A 33 15.68 3.56 -2.57
CA CYS A 33 14.40 3.26 -3.20
C CYS A 33 13.30 3.00 -2.16
N LEU A 34 13.56 2.23 -1.10
CA LEU A 34 12.60 2.03 -0.01
C LEU A 34 12.23 3.34 0.71
N TYR A 35 13.20 4.24 0.87
CA TYR A 35 12.96 5.55 1.46
C TYR A 35 12.22 6.51 0.51
N THR A 36 12.50 6.41 -0.80
CA THR A 36 11.90 7.26 -1.85
C THR A 36 10.62 6.64 -2.42
N SER A 37 10.24 5.43 -2.02
CA SER A 37 9.09 4.69 -2.55
C SER A 37 7.80 5.21 -1.97
N ASN A 38 7.52 6.50 -2.14
CA ASN A 38 6.22 7.20 -2.05
C ASN A 38 5.19 6.70 -1.03
N TRP A 39 5.68 6.15 0.06
CA TRP A 39 4.95 5.82 1.26
C TRP A 39 5.95 6.04 2.38
N ASN A 40 6.47 7.27 2.45
CA ASN A 40 6.69 7.85 3.76
C ASN A 40 5.42 7.52 4.54
N LEU A 41 5.56 6.77 5.62
CA LEU A 41 4.44 6.25 6.39
C LEU A 41 3.39 7.32 6.68
N ARG A 42 3.82 8.58 6.82
CA ARG A 42 2.94 9.74 6.97
C ARG A 42 2.04 10.00 5.76
N ASP A 43 2.58 9.93 4.54
CA ASP A 43 1.81 10.14 3.32
C ASP A 43 0.84 8.97 3.09
N LEU A 44 1.23 7.75 3.50
CA LEU A 44 0.36 6.56 3.54
C LEU A 44 -0.84 6.77 4.46
N ILE A 45 -0.57 7.19 5.69
CA ILE A 45 -1.61 7.46 6.71
C ILE A 45 -2.54 8.58 6.23
N LYS A 46 -2.00 9.65 5.65
CA LYS A 46 -2.81 10.76 5.14
C LYS A 46 -3.75 10.29 4.03
N HIS A 47 -3.24 9.56 3.04
CA HIS A 47 -4.05 9.03 1.94
C HIS A 47 -5.12 8.05 2.42
N TYR A 48 -4.79 7.21 3.40
CA TYR A 48 -5.74 6.29 4.02
C TYR A 48 -6.89 7.05 4.68
N ASN A 49 -6.60 8.07 5.49
CA ASN A 49 -7.63 8.88 6.16
C ASN A 49 -8.54 9.63 5.16
N GLU A 50 -7.97 10.13 4.06
CA GLU A 50 -8.73 10.77 2.99
C GLU A 50 -9.68 9.78 2.30
N LEU A 51 -9.22 8.55 2.03
CA LEU A 51 -10.05 7.49 1.46
C LEU A 51 -11.13 7.02 2.42
N GLU A 52 -10.82 6.91 3.71
CA GLU A 52 -11.80 6.54 4.74
C GLU A 52 -12.92 7.57 4.85
N THR A 53 -12.57 8.87 4.79
CA THR A 53 -13.56 9.96 4.83
C THR A 53 -14.46 9.93 3.61
N LYS A 54 -13.88 9.76 2.41
CA LYS A 54 -14.65 9.63 1.16
C LYS A 54 -15.58 8.41 1.19
N ASN A 55 -15.10 7.28 1.69
CA ASN A 55 -15.93 6.09 1.86
C ASN A 55 -17.10 6.33 2.81
N LYS A 56 -16.90 7.03 3.93
CA LYS A 56 -18.00 7.40 4.85
C LYS A 56 -19.03 8.29 4.17
N ASP A 57 -18.59 9.28 3.40
CA ASP A 57 -19.50 10.17 2.66
C ASP A 57 -20.25 9.43 1.54
N LEU A 58 -19.57 8.53 0.83
CA LEU A 58 -20.17 7.65 -0.18
C LEU A 58 -21.18 6.68 0.45
N SER A 59 -20.87 6.07 1.59
CA SER A 59 -21.78 5.19 2.32
C SER A 59 -23.06 5.93 2.73
N LYS A 60 -22.95 7.18 3.20
CA LYS A 60 -24.09 8.05 3.50
C LYS A 60 -24.92 8.35 2.26
N GLN A 61 -24.28 8.69 1.14
CA GLN A 61 -24.97 8.97 -0.13
C GLN A 61 -25.70 7.73 -0.68
N LEU A 62 -25.16 6.54 -0.45
CA LEU A 62 -25.73 5.27 -0.89
C LEU A 62 -26.75 4.70 0.12
N GLY A 63 -26.98 5.35 1.26
CA GLY A 63 -27.91 4.88 2.29
C GLY A 63 -27.46 3.58 2.97
N LEU A 64 -26.15 3.31 2.98
CA LEU A 64 -25.53 2.12 3.58
C LEU A 64 -25.15 2.33 5.04
N ASP A 65 -25.63 3.39 5.70
CA ASP A 65 -25.46 3.61 7.12
C ASP A 65 -26.22 2.53 7.91
N THR A 66 -25.59 1.37 8.11
CA THR A 66 -25.98 0.45 9.18
C THR A 66 -25.70 1.15 10.51
N GLU A 67 -26.76 1.62 11.16
CA GLU A 67 -26.77 1.74 12.61
C GLU A 67 -26.39 0.36 13.19
N GLU A 68 -25.14 0.16 13.57
CA GLU A 68 -24.81 -0.82 14.62
C GLU A 68 -25.36 -0.27 15.94
N LYS A 69 -26.68 -0.38 16.11
CA LYS A 69 -27.26 -0.61 17.43
C LYS A 69 -26.95 -2.06 17.82
N ASP A 70 -26.78 -2.25 19.12
CA ASP A 70 -26.46 -3.47 19.86
C ASP A 70 -24.97 -3.85 19.97
N GLY A 71 -24.34 -3.90 21.15
CA GLY A 71 -24.91 -4.00 22.49
C GLY A 71 -23.97 -3.49 23.57
N LYS A 72 -24.58 -2.72 24.48
CA LYS A 72 -24.09 -2.42 25.82
C LYS A 72 -24.13 -3.74 26.60
N LYS A 73 -22.98 -4.37 26.84
CA LYS A 73 -22.89 -5.49 27.79
C LYS A 73 -22.94 -4.95 29.22
N GLU A 74 -23.93 -5.47 29.95
CA GLU A 74 -24.12 -5.43 31.40
C GLU A 74 -22.87 -5.87 32.18
#